data_AF-A0A8D8Z9K7-F1
#
_entry.id   AF-A0A8D8Z9K7-F1
#
_cell.length_a   1.000
_cell.length_b   1.000
_cell.length_c   1.000
_cell.angle_alpha   90.00
_cell.angle_beta   90.00
_cell.angle_gamma   90.00
#
_symmetry.space_group_name_H-M   'P 1'
#
loop_
_entity.id
_entity.type
_entity.pdbx_description
1 polymer ?
#
loop_
_entity_poly.entity_id
_entity_poly.type
_entity_poly.pdbx_seq_one_letter_code
_entity_poly.pdbx_strand_id
1 'polypeptide(L)'
;MHALSAQQERLFVEVSTQCRSCICCRVTPLQKAMVVQLIQNYKKARTLAIGDGANDVSMIKTAHVGIGISGLEGNQAMLASDYSIAQFRFLERLLLVHGRWSYIRICKFLRYFFYKNFTFTLCHFWYAMFCGFSAQTILDPMYISVFNLFYTSLPILTIAVFDQDVSDTNSLRYPKLYEPGMHNRLFNEREFVFCSLHGFYTSAVMFAVVYGTFIYGVDDSGRTISDYAFVVTVLAFILVSIVSVQILFDTQYWTYINTLALLISLASYFGFTYVFSLLLKDTYYVFLKRAMTQPC
;
A
#
# COMPACT_ATOMS: atom_id res chain seq x y z
N MET A 1 -34.95 -26.20 13.94
CA MET A 1 -34.11 -25.08 13.48
C MET A 1 -34.29 -23.88 14.41
N HIS A 2 -33.95 -24.04 15.71
CA HIS A 2 -34.22 -23.03 16.74
C HIS A 2 -32.97 -22.20 17.11
N ALA A 3 -31.77 -22.73 16.88
CA ALA A 3 -30.50 -22.12 17.29
C ALA A 3 -30.09 -20.85 16.49
N LEU A 4 -30.71 -20.60 15.33
CA LEU A 4 -30.54 -19.38 14.53
C LEU A 4 -31.66 -18.36 14.77
N SER A 5 -32.47 -18.56 15.82
CA SER A 5 -33.43 -17.53 16.26
C SER A 5 -32.70 -16.45 17.05
N ALA A 6 -33.16 -15.20 16.97
CA ALA A 6 -32.51 -14.04 17.60
C ALA A 6 -32.16 -14.22 19.09
N GLN A 7 -32.92 -15.05 19.82
CA GLN A 7 -32.69 -15.34 21.23
C GLN A 7 -31.51 -16.31 21.47
N GLN A 8 -31.23 -17.21 20.53
CA GLN A 8 -30.25 -18.30 20.68
C GLN A 8 -28.97 -18.10 19.84
N GLU A 9 -28.99 -17.16 18.90
CA GLU A 9 -27.86 -16.80 18.04
C GLU A 9 -26.55 -16.60 18.81
N ARG A 10 -26.59 -15.79 19.88
CA ARG A 10 -25.41 -15.49 20.68
C ARG A 10 -24.84 -16.74 21.36
N LEU A 11 -25.70 -17.55 21.96
CA LEU A 11 -25.30 -18.80 22.62
C LEU A 11 -24.68 -19.77 21.60
N PHE A 12 -25.27 -19.87 20.41
CA PHE A 12 -24.73 -20.70 19.34
C PHE A 12 -23.32 -20.25 18.93
N VAL A 13 -23.09 -18.94 18.77
CA VAL A 13 -21.76 -18.40 18.44
C VAL A 13 -20.75 -18.66 19.56
N GLU A 14 -21.14 -18.46 20.82
CA GLU A 14 -20.26 -18.67 21.97
C GLU A 14 -19.84 -20.13 22.06
N VAL A 15 -20.77 -21.08 21.98
CA VAL A 15 -20.47 -22.52 22.02
C VAL A 15 -19.64 -22.95 20.80
N SER A 16 -20.02 -22.55 19.58
CA SER A 16 -19.31 -22.95 18.37
C SER A 16 -17.86 -22.45 18.32
N THR A 17 -17.57 -21.29 18.92
CA THR A 17 -16.19 -20.77 18.98
C THR A 17 -15.30 -21.39 20.05
N GLN A 18 -15.85 -22.13 21.01
CA GLN A 18 -15.06 -22.95 21.94
C GLN A 18 -14.74 -24.34 21.36
N CYS A 19 -15.47 -24.77 20.34
CA CYS A 19 -15.25 -26.04 19.66
C CYS A 19 -14.07 -25.94 18.68
N ARG A 20 -13.24 -26.99 18.64
CA ARG A 20 -12.17 -27.11 17.62
C ARG A 20 -12.72 -27.33 16.21
N SER A 21 -13.90 -27.95 16.09
CA SER A 21 -14.58 -28.20 14.82
C SER A 21 -16.09 -28.15 15.04
N CYS A 22 -16.81 -27.60 14.06
CA CYS A 22 -18.27 -27.55 14.03
C CYS A 22 -18.76 -28.15 12.71
N ILE A 23 -19.68 -29.10 12.78
CA ILE A 23 -20.26 -29.76 11.61
C ILE A 23 -21.77 -29.50 11.61
N CYS A 24 -22.24 -28.77 10.60
CA CYS A 24 -23.66 -28.49 10.42
C CYS A 24 -24.24 -29.48 9.40
N CYS A 25 -25.14 -30.36 9.86
CA CYS A 25 -25.71 -31.43 9.03
C CYS A 25 -27.08 -31.03 8.44
N ARG A 26 -27.36 -31.47 7.21
CA ARG A 26 -28.66 -31.30 6.51
C ARG A 26 -29.17 -29.85 6.52
N VAL A 27 -28.27 -28.93 6.18
CA VAL A 27 -28.51 -27.48 6.20
C VAL A 27 -28.98 -27.01 4.82
N THR A 28 -30.03 -26.19 4.77
CA THR A 28 -30.49 -25.58 3.50
C THR A 28 -29.51 -24.51 3.02
N PRO A 29 -29.48 -24.16 1.72
CA PRO A 29 -28.61 -23.11 1.18
C PRO A 29 -28.71 -21.78 1.94
N LEU A 30 -29.93 -21.38 2.32
CA LEU A 30 -30.18 -20.15 3.09
C LEU A 30 -29.54 -20.22 4.48
N GLN A 31 -29.70 -21.35 5.18
CA GLN A 31 -29.13 -21.51 6.51
C GLN A 31 -27.59 -21.52 6.50
N LYS A 32 -26.95 -22.06 5.44
CA LYS A 32 -25.49 -21.99 5.30
C LYS A 32 -25.01 -20.53 5.28
N ALA A 33 -25.68 -19.69 4.49
CA ALA A 33 -25.40 -18.25 4.43
C ALA A 33 -25.64 -17.57 5.80
N MET A 34 -26.75 -17.89 6.48
CA MET A 34 -27.05 -17.33 7.81
C MET A 34 -25.96 -17.64 8.83
N VAL A 35 -25.39 -18.86 8.83
CA VAL A 35 -24.28 -19.21 9.74
C VAL A 35 -23.05 -18.35 9.47
N VAL A 36 -22.70 -18.12 8.19
CA VAL A 36 -21.56 -17.26 7.83
C VAL A 36 -21.80 -15.83 8.31
N GLN A 37 -22.98 -15.27 8.03
CA GLN A 37 -23.36 -13.92 8.43
C GLN A 37 -23.34 -13.75 9.96
N LEU A 38 -23.80 -14.76 10.70
CA LEU A 38 -23.79 -14.78 12.15
C LEU A 38 -22.36 -14.66 12.70
N ILE A 39 -21.42 -15.45 12.19
CA ILE A 39 -20.02 -15.41 12.63
C ILE A 39 -19.38 -14.05 12.29
N GLN A 40 -19.66 -13.50 11.11
CA GLN A 40 -19.17 -12.17 10.74
C GLN A 40 -19.66 -11.08 11.70
N ASN A 41 -20.95 -11.07 12.03
CA ASN A 41 -21.57 -10.04 12.86
C ASN A 41 -21.07 -10.10 14.31
N TYR A 42 -21.05 -11.29 14.92
CA TYR A 42 -20.73 -11.44 16.34
C TYR A 42 -19.23 -11.50 16.64
N LYS A 43 -18.40 -12.05 15.74
CA LYS A 43 -16.96 -12.19 15.98
C LYS A 43 -16.11 -11.17 15.22
N LYS A 44 -16.70 -10.41 14.28
CA LYS A 44 -15.98 -9.48 13.39
C LYS A 44 -14.78 -10.14 12.69
N ALA A 45 -14.86 -11.45 12.47
CA ALA A 45 -13.81 -12.25 11.87
C ALA A 45 -13.89 -12.18 10.34
N ARG A 46 -12.74 -12.30 9.67
CA ARG A 46 -12.70 -12.54 8.23
C ARG A 46 -13.12 -13.98 7.97
N THR A 47 -14.06 -14.17 7.05
CA THR A 47 -14.68 -15.46 6.76
C THR A 47 -14.43 -15.85 5.32
N LEU A 48 -14.20 -17.14 5.11
CA LEU A 48 -14.03 -17.74 3.80
C LEU A 48 -15.07 -18.84 3.64
N ALA A 49 -15.74 -18.87 2.50
CA ALA A 49 -16.66 -19.94 2.13
C ALA A 49 -16.18 -20.62 0.86
N ILE A 50 -16.31 -21.94 0.81
CA ILE A 50 -15.93 -22.76 -0.33
C ILE A 50 -17.07 -23.72 -0.68
N GLY A 51 -17.31 -23.92 -1.97
CA GLY A 51 -18.33 -24.85 -2.47
C GLY A 51 -18.21 -25.12 -3.96
N ASP A 52 -18.86 -26.17 -4.42
CA ASP A 52 -18.83 -26.67 -5.81
C ASP A 52 -20.19 -26.54 -6.52
N GLY A 53 -21.29 -26.55 -5.76
CA GLY A 53 -22.65 -26.56 -6.29
C GLY A 53 -23.44 -25.26 -6.14
N ALA A 54 -24.59 -25.20 -6.82
CA ALA A 54 -25.54 -24.09 -6.70
C ALA A 54 -26.04 -23.87 -5.26
N ASN A 55 -26.05 -24.93 -4.44
CA ASN A 55 -26.43 -24.89 -3.04
C ASN A 55 -25.49 -24.07 -2.14
N ASP A 56 -24.27 -23.81 -2.61
CA ASP A 56 -23.26 -23.05 -1.88
C ASP A 56 -23.14 -21.61 -2.35
N VAL A 57 -23.82 -21.23 -3.44
CA VAL A 57 -23.74 -19.87 -4.02
C VAL A 57 -24.10 -18.79 -3.00
N SER A 58 -25.18 -18.97 -2.25
CA SER A 58 -25.58 -18.00 -1.22
C SER A 58 -24.55 -17.91 -0.10
N MET A 59 -23.94 -19.03 0.30
CA MET A 59 -22.90 -19.08 1.34
C MET A 59 -21.61 -18.40 0.85
N ILE A 60 -21.19 -18.69 -0.37
CA ILE A 60 -20.02 -18.11 -1.05
C ILE A 60 -20.15 -16.59 -1.12
N LYS A 61 -21.28 -16.08 -1.63
CA LYS A 61 -21.54 -14.63 -1.75
C LYS A 61 -21.64 -13.91 -0.41
N THR A 62 -21.99 -14.62 0.66
CA THR A 62 -22.11 -14.02 2.00
C THR A 62 -20.75 -13.90 2.68
N ALA A 63 -19.78 -14.77 2.38
CA ALA A 63 -18.45 -14.71 2.96
C ALA A 63 -17.66 -13.49 2.48
N HIS A 64 -16.60 -13.13 3.22
CA HIS A 64 -15.70 -12.05 2.77
C HIS A 64 -14.85 -12.46 1.57
N VAL A 65 -14.55 -13.75 1.47
CA VAL A 65 -13.88 -14.36 0.31
C VAL A 65 -14.64 -15.64 -0.03
N GLY A 66 -15.19 -15.68 -1.23
CA GLY A 66 -15.89 -16.82 -1.79
C GLY A 66 -15.00 -17.62 -2.74
N ILE A 67 -14.92 -18.94 -2.54
CA ILE A 67 -14.14 -19.85 -3.38
C ILE A 67 -15.03 -20.90 -4.04
N GLY A 68 -15.00 -20.95 -5.36
CA GLY A 68 -15.67 -21.96 -6.15
C GLY A 68 -14.73 -23.12 -6.46
N ILE A 69 -15.18 -24.35 -6.27
CA ILE A 69 -14.50 -25.54 -6.79
C ILE A 69 -15.07 -25.85 -8.17
N SER A 70 -14.19 -26.12 -9.14
CA SER A 70 -14.60 -26.60 -10.46
C SER A 70 -15.19 -28.00 -10.37
N GLY A 71 -16.51 -28.09 -10.34
CA GLY A 71 -17.27 -29.34 -10.35
C GLY A 71 -17.57 -29.84 -11.76
N LEU A 72 -17.85 -31.14 -11.88
CA LEU A 72 -18.34 -31.77 -13.11
C LEU A 72 -19.85 -31.52 -13.31
N GLU A 73 -20.59 -31.24 -12.24
CA GLU A 73 -22.06 -31.17 -12.21
C GLU A 73 -22.63 -29.76 -12.46
N GLY A 74 -21.79 -28.73 -12.49
CA GLY A 74 -22.20 -27.37 -12.85
C GLY A 74 -21.25 -26.27 -12.41
N ASN A 75 -21.21 -25.18 -13.16
CA ASN A 75 -20.27 -24.06 -12.94
C ASN A 75 -20.84 -22.93 -12.07
N GLN A 76 -21.99 -23.13 -11.41
CA GLN A 76 -22.70 -22.05 -10.71
C GLN A 76 -21.92 -21.50 -9.51
N ALA A 77 -21.28 -22.37 -8.72
CA ALA A 77 -20.43 -21.93 -7.61
C ALA A 77 -19.20 -21.16 -8.10
N MET A 78 -18.57 -21.61 -9.20
CA MET A 78 -17.44 -20.90 -9.81
C MET A 78 -17.82 -19.50 -10.28
N LEU A 79 -18.92 -19.38 -11.03
CA LEU A 79 -19.38 -18.08 -11.57
C LEU A 79 -19.78 -17.10 -10.47
N ALA A 80 -20.14 -17.61 -9.29
CA ALA A 80 -20.53 -16.81 -8.13
C ALA A 80 -19.39 -16.55 -7.13
N SER A 81 -18.18 -17.05 -7.38
CA SER A 81 -17.04 -16.98 -6.46
C SER A 81 -16.01 -15.92 -6.85
N ASP A 82 -15.24 -15.42 -5.87
CA ASP A 82 -14.14 -14.48 -6.10
C ASP A 82 -12.91 -15.19 -6.70
N TYR A 83 -12.66 -16.43 -6.25
CA TYR A 83 -11.61 -17.29 -6.78
C TYR A 83 -12.19 -18.65 -7.16
N SER A 84 -11.79 -19.17 -8.32
CA SER A 84 -12.09 -20.54 -8.73
C SER A 84 -10.84 -21.40 -8.66
N ILE A 85 -10.95 -22.57 -8.00
CA ILE A 85 -9.89 -23.57 -7.93
C ILE A 85 -10.41 -24.92 -8.42
N ALA A 86 -9.55 -25.70 -9.08
CA ALA A 86 -9.99 -27.00 -9.60
C ALA A 86 -10.19 -28.07 -8.51
N GLN A 87 -9.44 -27.99 -7.41
CA GLN A 87 -9.46 -29.00 -6.34
C GLN A 87 -9.23 -28.35 -4.98
N PHE A 88 -9.82 -28.91 -3.92
CA PHE A 88 -9.69 -28.39 -2.56
C PHE A 88 -8.22 -28.28 -2.08
N ARG A 89 -7.33 -29.18 -2.51
CA ARG A 89 -5.90 -29.14 -2.14
C ARG A 89 -5.18 -27.84 -2.55
N PHE A 90 -5.68 -27.12 -3.55
CA PHE A 90 -5.09 -25.85 -3.98
C PHE A 90 -5.42 -24.68 -3.04
N LEU A 91 -6.42 -24.86 -2.15
CA LEU A 91 -6.78 -23.86 -1.15
C LEU A 91 -5.62 -23.55 -0.19
N GLU A 92 -4.84 -24.58 0.18
CA GLU A 92 -3.69 -24.43 1.06
C GLU A 92 -2.66 -23.45 0.48
N ARG A 93 -2.29 -23.64 -0.79
CA ARG A 93 -1.35 -22.75 -1.49
C ARG A 93 -1.95 -21.37 -1.75
N LEU A 94 -3.22 -21.29 -2.12
CA LEU A 94 -3.91 -20.03 -2.33
C LEU A 94 -3.88 -19.16 -1.07
N LEU A 95 -4.13 -19.73 0.11
CA LEU A 95 -4.14 -18.98 1.36
C LEU A 95 -2.73 -18.72 1.90
N LEU A 96 -1.95 -19.79 2.14
CA LEU A 96 -0.69 -19.70 2.87
C LEU A 96 0.40 -19.00 2.07
N VAL A 97 0.37 -19.10 0.74
CA VAL A 97 1.34 -18.43 -0.14
C VAL A 97 0.74 -17.12 -0.67
N HIS A 98 -0.28 -17.21 -1.52
CA HIS A 98 -0.77 -16.04 -2.26
C HIS A 98 -1.52 -15.04 -1.36
N GLY A 99 -2.39 -15.52 -0.46
CA GLY A 99 -3.12 -14.68 0.47
C GLY A 99 -2.18 -13.95 1.44
N ARG A 100 -1.19 -14.68 1.98
CA ARG A 100 -0.17 -14.11 2.86
C ARG A 100 0.70 -13.07 2.17
N TRP A 101 1.25 -13.37 1.00
CA TRP A 101 2.03 -12.41 0.23
C TRP A 101 1.21 -11.19 -0.16
N SER A 102 -0.03 -11.38 -0.62
CA SER A 102 -0.94 -10.28 -0.95
C SER A 102 -1.15 -9.35 0.25
N TYR A 103 -1.43 -9.92 1.43
CA TYR A 103 -1.58 -9.15 2.66
C TYR A 103 -0.32 -8.37 3.04
N ILE A 104 0.87 -8.99 3.03
CA ILE A 104 2.12 -8.30 3.37
C ILE A 104 2.42 -7.17 2.38
N ARG A 105 2.27 -7.45 1.08
CA ARG A 105 2.52 -6.48 0.00
C ARG A 105 1.59 -5.29 0.09
N ILE A 106 0.28 -5.49 0.31
CA ILE A 106 -0.66 -4.37 0.43
C ILE A 106 -0.41 -3.54 1.68
N CYS A 107 0.02 -4.17 2.80
CA CYS A 107 0.39 -3.44 4.02
C CYS A 107 1.61 -2.54 3.77
N LYS A 108 2.65 -3.07 3.12
CA LYS A 108 3.83 -2.27 2.72
C LYS A 108 3.47 -1.15 1.75
N PHE A 109 2.64 -1.45 0.75
CA PHE A 109 2.11 -0.49 -0.20
C PHE A 109 1.45 0.69 0.53
N LEU A 110 0.49 0.40 1.41
CA LEU A 110 -0.26 1.41 2.14
C LEU A 110 0.64 2.24 3.06
N ARG A 111 1.53 1.59 3.83
CA ARG A 111 2.49 2.27 4.70
C ARG A 111 3.33 3.29 3.94
N TYR A 112 3.97 2.85 2.85
CA TYR A 112 4.81 3.74 2.04
C TYR A 112 3.97 4.81 1.32
N PHE A 113 2.79 4.45 0.82
CA PHE A 113 1.88 5.39 0.18
C PHE A 113 1.48 6.52 1.12
N PHE A 114 1.13 6.23 2.37
CA PHE A 114 0.84 7.29 3.35
C PHE A 114 2.09 8.08 3.69
N TYR A 115 3.20 7.43 4.01
CA TYR A 115 4.46 8.09 4.32
C TYR A 115 4.88 9.11 3.24
N LYS A 116 4.91 8.70 1.97
CA LYS A 116 5.35 9.57 0.87
C LYS A 116 4.41 10.75 0.66
N ASN A 117 3.10 10.53 0.76
CA ASN A 117 2.10 11.60 0.56
C ASN A 117 2.12 12.58 1.73
N PHE A 118 2.23 12.11 2.99
CA PHE A 118 2.42 13.01 4.12
C PHE A 118 3.71 13.82 3.98
N THR A 119 4.82 13.17 3.61
CA THR A 119 6.11 13.85 3.42
C THR A 119 6.00 14.95 2.37
N PHE A 120 5.35 14.66 1.24
CA PHE A 120 5.14 15.62 0.15
C PHE A 120 4.17 16.76 0.53
N THR A 121 2.98 16.45 1.04
CA THR A 121 1.94 17.44 1.32
C THR A 121 2.35 18.37 2.47
N LEU A 122 3.04 17.85 3.49
CA LEU A 122 3.47 18.66 4.64
C LEU A 122 4.54 19.69 4.26
N CYS A 123 5.30 19.51 3.18
CA CYS A 123 6.19 20.57 2.66
C CYS A 123 5.44 21.89 2.39
N HIS A 124 4.23 21.79 1.84
CA HIS A 124 3.39 22.96 1.58
C HIS A 124 2.90 23.59 2.90
N PHE A 125 2.58 22.75 3.89
CA PHE A 125 2.20 23.21 5.22
C PHE A 125 3.34 23.96 5.92
N TRP A 126 4.56 23.42 5.86
CA TRP A 126 5.74 24.08 6.42
C TRP A 126 6.00 25.43 5.75
N TYR A 127 5.93 25.48 4.41
CA TYR A 127 6.09 26.72 3.66
C TYR A 127 4.99 27.76 3.97
N ALA A 128 3.75 27.32 4.22
CA ALA A 128 2.63 28.21 4.52
C ALA A 128 2.91 29.14 5.72
N MET A 129 3.68 28.68 6.70
CA MET A 129 4.09 29.48 7.86
C MET A 129 5.06 30.61 7.50
N PHE A 130 5.83 30.47 6.42
CA PHE A 130 6.78 31.49 5.96
C PHE A 130 6.17 32.45 4.94
N CYS A 131 5.13 32.04 4.21
CA CYS A 131 4.45 32.90 3.23
C CYS A 131 3.18 33.59 3.78
N GLY A 132 3.04 33.67 5.11
CA GLY A 132 1.91 34.34 5.77
C GLY A 132 0.55 33.68 5.51
N PHE A 133 0.53 32.36 5.28
CA PHE A 133 -0.66 31.59 4.90
C PHE A 133 -1.39 32.10 3.64
N SER A 134 -0.64 32.69 2.70
CA SER A 134 -1.15 33.18 1.40
C SER A 134 -1.59 32.09 0.42
N ALA A 135 -1.55 30.82 0.81
CA ALA A 135 -1.83 29.63 -0.01
C ALA A 135 -0.92 29.49 -1.26
N GLN A 136 0.23 30.16 -1.28
CA GLN A 136 1.24 29.95 -2.32
C GLN A 136 1.84 28.55 -2.23
N THR A 137 1.89 27.83 -3.34
CA THR A 137 2.53 26.50 -3.42
C THR A 137 4.04 26.62 -3.51
N ILE A 138 4.76 25.89 -2.66
CA ILE A 138 6.22 25.81 -2.76
C ILE A 138 6.69 25.08 -4.02
N LEU A 139 6.08 23.93 -4.32
CA LEU A 139 6.40 23.15 -5.51
C LEU A 139 5.61 23.64 -6.74
N ASP A 140 6.21 23.49 -7.91
CA ASP A 140 5.58 23.82 -9.19
C ASP A 140 4.35 22.93 -9.46
N PRO A 141 3.25 23.47 -10.02
CA PRO A 141 2.04 22.69 -10.32
C PRO A 141 2.28 21.48 -11.21
N MET A 142 3.22 21.55 -12.16
CA MET A 142 3.57 20.41 -13.00
C MET A 142 4.23 19.33 -12.16
N TYR A 143 5.19 19.69 -11.29
CA TYR A 143 5.82 18.75 -10.36
C TYR A 143 4.79 18.06 -9.47
N ILE A 144 3.86 18.83 -8.87
CA ILE A 144 2.77 18.30 -8.03
C ILE A 144 1.96 17.25 -8.81
N SER A 145 1.64 17.54 -10.06
CA SER A 145 0.82 16.68 -10.93
C SER A 145 1.53 15.36 -11.28
N VAL A 146 2.84 15.40 -11.54
CA VAL A 146 3.59 14.20 -11.97
C VAL A 146 4.19 13.40 -10.81
N PHE A 147 4.27 13.97 -9.59
CA PHE A 147 4.94 13.34 -8.44
C PHE A 147 4.42 11.94 -8.11
N ASN A 148 3.11 11.81 -7.97
CA ASN A 148 2.48 10.54 -7.62
C ASN A 148 2.46 9.54 -8.79
N LEU A 149 2.45 10.03 -10.03
CA LEU A 149 2.28 9.21 -11.23
C LEU A 149 3.60 8.73 -11.82
N PHE A 150 4.59 9.61 -11.98
CA PHE A 150 5.84 9.30 -12.71
C PHE A 150 7.05 9.15 -11.79
N TYR A 151 7.13 9.93 -10.70
CA TYR A 151 8.32 9.96 -9.85
C TYR A 151 8.33 8.91 -8.75
N THR A 152 7.16 8.40 -8.34
CA THR A 152 7.06 7.55 -7.15
C THR A 152 6.16 6.32 -7.28
N SER A 153 5.44 6.14 -8.40
CA SER A 153 4.49 5.03 -8.57
C SER A 153 5.16 3.69 -8.89
N LEU A 154 6.12 3.68 -9.82
CA LEU A 154 6.70 2.44 -10.33
C LEU A 154 7.38 1.62 -9.23
N PRO A 155 8.24 2.20 -8.37
CA PRO A 155 8.90 1.43 -7.32
C PRO A 155 7.93 0.80 -6.31
N ILE A 156 6.83 1.49 -5.98
CA ILE A 156 5.86 0.95 -5.02
C ILE A 156 4.96 -0.12 -5.64
N LEU A 157 4.64 0.02 -6.93
CA LEU A 157 3.92 -1.01 -7.66
C LEU A 157 4.75 -2.29 -7.77
N THR A 158 6.05 -2.19 -8.03
CA THR A 158 6.90 -3.38 -8.12
C THR A 158 7.02 -4.11 -6.78
N ILE A 159 7.12 -3.39 -5.66
CA ILE A 159 7.05 -4.00 -4.32
C ILE A 159 5.68 -4.65 -4.08
N ALA A 160 4.60 -3.94 -4.42
CA ALA A 160 3.24 -4.45 -4.21
C ALA A 160 2.92 -5.73 -5.01
N VAL A 161 3.68 -6.02 -6.07
CA VAL A 161 3.47 -7.19 -6.93
C VAL A 161 4.52 -8.27 -6.71
N PHE A 162 5.81 -7.92 -6.65
CA PHE A 162 6.92 -8.87 -6.74
C PHE A 162 7.62 -9.15 -5.42
N ASP A 163 7.44 -8.31 -4.39
CA ASP A 163 8.16 -8.46 -3.13
C ASP A 163 7.76 -9.76 -2.40
N GLN A 164 8.74 -10.44 -1.82
CA GLN A 164 8.54 -11.71 -1.14
C GLN A 164 9.35 -11.69 0.14
N ASP A 165 8.68 -11.90 1.26
CA ASP A 165 9.35 -11.97 2.54
C ASP A 165 9.97 -13.36 2.79
N VAL A 166 9.29 -14.43 2.34
CA VAL A 166 9.78 -15.81 2.32
C VAL A 166 9.32 -16.53 1.05
N SER A 167 10.00 -17.62 0.68
CA SER A 167 9.64 -18.44 -0.48
C SER A 167 8.29 -19.14 -0.32
N ASP A 168 7.70 -19.57 -1.43
CA ASP A 168 6.46 -20.34 -1.48
C ASP A 168 6.58 -21.68 -0.73
N THR A 169 7.72 -22.36 -0.89
CA THR A 169 8.05 -23.61 -0.20
C THR A 169 8.10 -23.44 1.32
N ASN A 170 8.73 -22.37 1.80
CA ASN A 170 8.80 -22.07 3.23
C ASN A 170 7.45 -21.62 3.80
N SER A 171 6.65 -20.90 3.03
CA SER A 171 5.29 -20.51 3.42
C SER A 171 4.39 -21.72 3.67
N LEU A 172 4.50 -22.76 2.84
CA LEU A 172 3.78 -24.03 3.03
C LEU A 172 4.36 -24.86 4.19
N ARG A 173 5.69 -24.92 4.31
CA ARG A 173 6.35 -25.68 5.38
C ARG A 173 6.07 -25.13 6.78
N TYR A 174 5.86 -23.82 6.91
CA TYR A 174 5.63 -23.15 8.19
C TYR A 174 4.30 -22.35 8.21
N PRO A 175 3.13 -23.02 8.33
CA PRO A 175 1.83 -22.35 8.28
C PRO A 175 1.62 -21.28 9.37
N LYS A 176 2.35 -21.36 10.49
CA LYS A 176 2.33 -20.34 11.56
C LYS A 176 2.68 -18.94 11.05
N LEU A 177 3.41 -18.83 9.94
CA LEU A 177 3.71 -17.55 9.30
C LEU A 177 2.47 -16.80 8.77
N TYR A 178 1.29 -17.44 8.74
CA TYR A 178 0.01 -16.82 8.36
C TYR A 178 -0.65 -16.03 9.50
N GLU A 179 -0.29 -16.33 10.76
CA GLU A 179 -0.90 -15.76 11.97
C GLU A 179 -0.91 -14.22 12.05
N PRO A 180 0.14 -13.48 11.61
CA PRO A 180 0.14 -12.02 11.65
C PRO A 180 -0.99 -11.38 10.85
N GLY A 181 -1.39 -12.00 9.74
CA GLY A 181 -2.49 -11.54 8.90
C GLY A 181 -3.86 -11.71 9.55
N MET A 182 -4.04 -12.77 10.34
CA MET A 182 -5.29 -13.01 11.08
C MET A 182 -5.55 -11.97 12.17
N HIS A 183 -4.49 -11.37 12.71
CA HIS A 183 -4.56 -10.41 13.82
C HIS A 183 -4.37 -8.96 13.37
N ASN A 184 -4.39 -8.68 12.06
CA ASN A 184 -4.14 -7.35 11.48
C ASN A 184 -2.88 -6.65 12.03
N ARG A 185 -1.79 -7.40 12.23
CA ARG A 185 -0.59 -6.84 12.88
C ARG A 185 0.24 -5.94 11.96
N LEU A 186 0.18 -6.12 10.64
CA LEU A 186 1.05 -5.41 9.70
C LEU A 186 0.50 -4.06 9.23
N PHE A 187 -0.81 -3.87 9.29
CA PHE A 187 -1.43 -2.59 9.01
C PHE A 187 -2.69 -2.43 9.86
N ASN A 188 -2.66 -1.44 10.75
CA ASN A 188 -3.74 -1.07 11.65
C ASN A 188 -3.67 0.44 11.92
N GLU A 189 -4.61 0.96 12.70
CA GLU A 189 -4.68 2.39 13.02
C GLU A 189 -3.40 2.92 13.70
N ARG A 190 -2.74 2.12 14.53
CA ARG A 190 -1.47 2.51 15.17
C ARG A 190 -0.35 2.66 14.14
N GLU A 191 -0.22 1.68 13.26
CA GLU A 191 0.75 1.73 12.17
C GLU A 191 0.51 2.95 11.28
N PHE A 192 -0.76 3.28 10.98
CA PHE A 192 -1.09 4.49 10.23
C PHE A 192 -0.61 5.76 10.94
N VAL A 193 -0.81 5.88 12.26
CA VAL A 193 -0.31 7.02 13.05
C VAL A 193 1.22 7.07 13.02
N PHE A 194 1.91 5.94 13.20
CA PHE A 194 3.37 5.89 13.09
C PHE A 194 3.86 6.32 11.70
N CYS A 195 3.21 5.87 10.63
CA CYS A 195 3.55 6.27 9.26
C CYS A 195 3.34 7.78 9.04
N SER A 196 2.28 8.34 9.61
CA SER A 196 1.95 9.76 9.54
C SER A 196 2.99 10.61 10.30
N LEU A 197 3.36 10.19 11.51
CA LEU A 197 4.41 10.82 12.31
C LEU A 197 5.78 10.73 11.64
N HIS A 198 6.08 9.59 11.00
CA HIS A 198 7.31 9.44 10.22
C HIS A 198 7.35 10.42 9.05
N GLY A 199 6.26 10.54 8.27
CA GLY A 199 6.18 11.52 7.18
C GLY A 199 6.23 12.98 7.66
N PHE A 200 5.65 13.26 8.83
CA PHE A 200 5.75 14.56 9.48
C PHE A 200 7.19 14.90 9.88
N TYR A 201 7.89 13.97 10.53
CA TYR A 201 9.29 14.15 10.90
C TYR A 201 10.18 14.34 9.67
N THR A 202 10.06 13.46 8.67
CA THR A 202 10.86 13.55 7.44
C THR A 202 10.62 14.87 6.72
N SER A 203 9.37 15.30 6.55
CA SER A 203 9.07 16.58 5.88
C SER A 203 9.58 17.79 6.65
N ALA A 204 9.47 17.80 7.98
CA ALA A 204 9.93 18.89 8.82
C ALA A 204 11.45 19.04 8.74
N VAL A 205 12.20 17.93 8.90
CA VAL A 205 13.67 17.95 8.83
C VAL A 205 14.13 18.34 7.43
N MET A 206 13.58 17.72 6.39
CA MET A 206 13.93 18.02 5.01
C MET A 206 13.65 19.49 4.67
N PHE A 207 12.47 20.02 5.04
CA PHE A 207 12.15 21.42 4.81
C PHE A 207 13.09 22.35 5.58
N ALA A 208 13.33 22.08 6.87
CA ALA A 208 14.19 22.90 7.70
C ALA A 208 15.65 22.94 7.20
N VAL A 209 16.18 21.81 6.76
CA VAL A 209 17.53 21.72 6.20
C VAL A 209 17.62 22.49 4.88
N VAL A 210 16.70 22.25 3.94
CA VAL A 210 16.76 22.92 2.63
C VAL A 210 16.51 24.43 2.78
N TYR A 211 15.47 24.81 3.51
CA TYR A 211 15.14 26.22 3.70
C TYR A 211 16.23 26.95 4.50
N GLY A 212 16.74 26.34 5.58
CA GLY A 212 17.78 26.92 6.41
C GLY A 212 19.12 27.09 5.70
N THR A 213 19.52 26.13 4.86
CA THR A 213 20.78 26.21 4.11
C THR A 213 20.72 27.24 2.99
N PHE A 214 19.62 27.32 2.24
CA PHE A 214 19.58 28.10 1.00
C PHE A 214 18.93 29.48 1.10
N ILE A 215 18.18 29.81 2.17
CA ILE A 215 17.51 31.12 2.30
C ILE A 215 18.49 32.32 2.25
N TYR A 216 19.71 32.14 2.76
CA TYR A 216 20.79 33.13 2.70
C TYR A 216 22.05 32.57 1.99
N GLY A 217 21.88 31.50 1.21
CA GLY A 217 22.99 30.82 0.56
C GLY A 217 23.66 31.69 -0.51
N VAL A 218 24.98 31.58 -0.61
CA VAL A 218 25.79 32.21 -1.65
C VAL A 218 26.68 31.12 -2.27
N ASP A 219 26.72 31.08 -3.60
CA ASP A 219 27.60 30.21 -4.41
C ASP A 219 29.09 30.54 -4.18
N ASP A 220 29.99 29.61 -4.50
CA ASP A 220 31.44 29.81 -4.51
C ASP A 220 31.86 30.98 -5.42
N SER A 221 31.03 31.29 -6.43
CA SER A 221 31.19 32.45 -7.32
C SER A 221 30.74 33.79 -6.70
N GLY A 222 30.29 33.81 -5.43
CA GLY A 222 29.74 35.00 -4.78
C GLY A 222 28.32 35.39 -5.23
N ARG A 223 27.62 34.52 -5.97
CA ARG A 223 26.25 34.76 -6.45
C ARG A 223 25.23 34.25 -5.44
N THR A 224 24.19 35.01 -5.16
CA THR A 224 23.07 34.57 -4.30
C THR A 224 22.38 33.35 -4.93
N ILE A 225 22.26 32.28 -4.16
CA ILE A 225 21.50 31.06 -4.51
C ILE A 225 20.17 30.96 -3.75
N SER A 226 19.81 32.03 -3.05
CA SER A 226 18.51 32.22 -2.40
C SER A 226 17.35 32.44 -3.38
N ASP A 227 17.58 32.27 -4.69
CA ASP A 227 16.54 32.33 -5.70
C ASP A 227 15.47 31.28 -5.38
N TYR A 228 14.22 31.73 -5.25
CA TYR A 228 13.09 30.86 -4.93
C TYR A 228 13.02 29.62 -5.83
N ALA A 229 13.21 29.79 -7.13
CA ALA A 229 13.20 28.70 -8.10
C ALA A 229 14.31 27.65 -7.86
N PHE A 230 15.47 28.08 -7.36
CA PHE A 230 16.57 27.17 -7.03
C PHE A 230 16.23 26.34 -5.79
N VAL A 231 15.79 27.00 -4.70
CA VAL A 231 15.38 26.33 -3.46
C VAL A 231 14.28 25.29 -3.73
N VAL A 232 13.29 25.65 -4.54
CA VAL A 232 12.19 24.75 -4.93
C VAL A 232 12.69 23.54 -5.72
N THR A 233 13.62 23.75 -6.65
CA THR A 233 14.19 22.66 -7.46
C THR A 233 14.99 21.69 -6.59
N VAL A 234 15.81 22.21 -5.66
CA VAL A 234 16.58 21.40 -4.71
C VAL A 234 15.66 20.63 -3.77
N LEU A 235 14.63 21.29 -3.22
CA LEU A 235 13.63 20.64 -2.35
C LEU A 235 12.92 19.50 -3.08
N ALA A 236 12.51 19.72 -4.33
CA ALA A 236 11.86 18.71 -5.17
C ALA A 236 12.76 17.50 -5.40
N PHE A 237 14.03 17.71 -5.76
CA PHE A 237 15.00 16.63 -5.96
C PHE A 237 15.25 15.83 -4.68
N ILE A 238 15.47 16.51 -3.55
CA ILE A 238 15.70 15.88 -2.26
C ILE A 238 14.47 15.09 -1.84
N LEU A 239 13.26 15.62 -2.05
CA LEU A 239 12.01 14.90 -1.76
C LEU A 239 11.93 13.59 -2.55
N VAL A 240 12.11 13.62 -3.89
CA VAL A 240 12.09 12.38 -4.71
C VAL A 240 13.16 11.41 -4.21
N SER A 241 14.36 11.91 -3.93
CA SER A 241 15.48 11.07 -3.49
C SER A 241 15.20 10.40 -2.14
N ILE A 242 14.70 11.14 -1.15
CA ILE A 242 14.38 10.60 0.18
C ILE A 242 13.28 9.54 0.10
N VAL A 243 12.21 9.77 -0.65
CA VAL A 243 11.15 8.76 -0.79
C VAL A 243 11.64 7.53 -1.57
N SER A 244 12.48 7.72 -2.60
CA SER A 244 13.13 6.61 -3.31
C SER A 244 14.12 5.83 -2.43
N VAL A 245 14.81 6.47 -1.50
CA VAL A 245 15.68 5.79 -0.54
C VAL A 245 14.85 5.04 0.51
N GLN A 246 13.75 5.63 0.98
CA GLN A 246 12.85 4.94 1.91
C GLN A 246 12.35 3.62 1.32
N ILE A 247 11.95 3.63 0.04
CA ILE A 247 11.42 2.44 -0.59
C ILE A 247 12.50 1.37 -0.84
N LEU A 248 13.75 1.80 -1.04
CA LEU A 248 14.92 0.92 -1.08
C LEU A 248 15.04 0.13 0.24
N PHE A 249 14.91 0.81 1.38
CA PHE A 249 14.97 0.17 2.70
C PHE A 249 13.78 -0.76 2.99
N ASP A 250 12.59 -0.46 2.47
CA ASP A 250 11.39 -1.28 2.66
C ASP A 250 11.37 -2.56 1.78
N THR A 251 12.21 -2.61 0.73
CA THR A 251 12.32 -3.74 -0.20
C THR A 251 13.05 -4.92 0.45
N GLN A 252 12.39 -6.09 0.52
CA GLN A 252 13.00 -7.29 1.07
C GLN A 252 13.57 -8.20 -0.02
N TYR A 253 12.84 -8.35 -1.13
CA TYR A 253 13.25 -9.18 -2.25
C TYR A 253 13.68 -8.33 -3.43
N TRP A 254 14.99 -8.33 -3.69
CA TRP A 254 15.59 -7.59 -4.79
C TRP A 254 15.47 -8.36 -6.11
N THR A 255 14.66 -7.82 -7.02
CA THR A 255 14.57 -8.29 -8.40
C THR A 255 15.15 -7.27 -9.36
N TYR A 256 15.57 -7.71 -10.55
CA TYR A 256 15.96 -6.81 -11.64
C TYR A 256 14.85 -5.80 -11.99
N ILE A 257 13.58 -6.21 -11.85
CA ILE A 257 12.42 -5.35 -12.11
C ILE A 257 12.34 -4.23 -11.06
N ASN A 258 12.56 -4.54 -9.78
CA ASN A 258 12.55 -3.54 -8.71
C ASN A 258 13.67 -2.51 -8.90
N THR A 259 14.88 -2.98 -9.22
CA THR A 259 16.02 -2.08 -9.49
C THR A 259 15.78 -1.22 -10.72
N LEU A 260 15.25 -1.80 -11.80
CA LEU A 260 14.94 -1.05 -13.02
C LEU A 260 13.85 -0.01 -12.77
N ALA A 261 12.79 -0.36 -12.04
CA ALA A 261 11.72 0.58 -11.69
C ALA A 261 12.24 1.76 -10.86
N LEU A 262 13.14 1.53 -9.90
CA LEU A 262 13.79 2.58 -9.13
C LEU A 262 14.62 3.52 -10.01
N LEU A 263 15.45 2.96 -10.89
CA LEU A 263 16.28 3.74 -11.81
C LEU A 263 15.41 4.56 -12.78
N ILE A 264 14.35 3.98 -13.33
CA ILE A 264 13.40 4.69 -14.19
C ILE A 264 12.71 5.81 -13.41
N SER A 265 12.33 5.58 -12.15
CA SER A 265 11.69 6.58 -11.29
C SER A 265 12.59 7.78 -10.99
N LEU A 266 13.88 7.54 -10.77
CA LEU A 266 14.87 8.61 -10.56
C LEU A 266 15.21 9.32 -11.87
N ALA A 267 15.39 8.58 -12.97
CA ALA A 267 15.65 9.13 -14.29
C ALA A 267 14.47 9.96 -14.81
N SER A 268 13.24 9.58 -14.47
CA SER A 268 12.04 10.31 -14.89
C SER A 268 12.01 11.72 -14.30
N TYR A 269 12.49 11.93 -13.07
CA TYR A 269 12.62 13.28 -12.50
C TYR A 269 13.48 14.19 -13.39
N PHE A 270 14.67 13.73 -13.79
CA PHE A 270 15.56 14.49 -14.67
C PHE A 270 14.96 14.67 -16.08
N GLY A 271 14.36 13.61 -16.62
CA GLY A 271 13.71 13.65 -17.94
C GLY A 271 12.56 14.65 -18.01
N PHE A 272 11.64 14.63 -17.05
CA PHE A 272 10.53 15.57 -16.98
C PHE A 272 11.01 17.00 -16.71
N THR A 273 11.99 17.19 -15.82
CA THR A 273 12.56 18.53 -15.57
C THR A 273 13.17 19.12 -16.84
N TYR A 274 13.91 18.31 -17.62
CA TYR A 274 14.46 18.71 -18.90
C TYR A 274 13.36 19.04 -19.92
N VAL A 275 12.37 18.17 -20.09
CA VAL A 275 11.25 18.39 -21.02
C VAL A 275 10.47 19.65 -20.66
N PHE A 276 10.14 19.86 -19.39
CA PHE A 276 9.42 21.06 -18.95
C PHE A 276 10.24 22.33 -19.18
N SER A 277 11.56 22.30 -18.95
CA SER A 277 12.43 23.44 -19.25
C SER A 277 12.43 23.81 -20.75
N LEU A 278 12.35 22.81 -21.64
CA LEU A 278 12.30 23.05 -23.09
C LEU A 278 10.93 23.59 -23.53
N LEU A 279 9.85 23.02 -23.01
CA LEU A 279 8.49 23.37 -23.41
C LEU A 279 8.06 24.75 -22.92
N LEU A 280 8.41 25.09 -21.67
CA LEU A 280 7.97 26.33 -21.03
C LEU A 280 8.97 27.48 -21.19
N LYS A 281 10.14 27.24 -21.82
CA LYS A 281 11.30 28.17 -21.81
C LYS A 281 11.68 28.62 -20.39
N ASP A 282 11.28 27.85 -19.38
CA ASP A 282 11.50 28.16 -17.98
C ASP A 282 12.91 27.75 -17.54
N THR A 283 13.46 28.54 -16.61
CA THR A 283 14.85 28.50 -16.15
C THR A 283 15.20 27.26 -15.29
N TYR A 284 14.30 26.27 -15.18
CA TYR A 284 14.45 25.06 -14.35
C TYR A 284 15.72 24.26 -14.65
N TYR A 285 16.07 24.07 -15.92
CA TYR A 285 17.30 23.35 -16.29
C TYR A 285 18.57 24.09 -15.89
N VAL A 286 18.56 25.43 -15.94
CA VAL A 286 19.69 26.25 -15.49
C VAL A 286 19.87 26.13 -13.98
N PHE A 287 18.78 26.12 -13.22
CA PHE A 287 18.84 25.93 -11.77
C PHE A 287 19.24 24.53 -11.36
N LEU A 288 18.74 23.49 -12.03
CA LEU A 288 19.18 22.11 -11.79
C LEU A 288 20.67 21.93 -12.12
N LYS A 289 21.14 22.48 -13.26
CA LYS A 289 22.56 22.45 -13.63
C LYS A 289 23.43 23.17 -12.60
N ARG A 290 22.99 24.33 -12.11
CA ARG A 290 23.67 25.05 -11.01
C ARG A 290 23.71 24.20 -9.74
N ALA A 291 22.60 23.56 -9.38
CA ALA A 291 22.51 22.73 -8.17
C ALA A 291 23.47 21.54 -8.24
N MET A 292 23.62 20.91 -9.40
CA MET A 292 24.56 19.80 -9.60
C MET A 292 26.04 20.24 -9.61
N THR A 293 26.33 21.52 -9.86
CA THR A 293 27.70 22.04 -9.88
C THR A 293 28.18 22.62 -8.55
N GLN A 294 27.30 22.78 -7.57
CA GLN A 294 27.70 23.26 -6.24
C GLN A 294 28.23 22.11 -5.38
N PRO A 295 29.33 22.32 -4.63
CA PRO A 295 29.76 21.35 -3.63
C PRO A 295 28.72 21.25 -2.50
N CYS A 296 28.46 20.01 -2.05
CA CYS A 296 27.55 19.70 -0.95
C CYS A 296 27.95 20.35 0.38
#